data_AF-A0A7G8KUS0-F1
#
_entry.id   AF-A0A7G8KUS0-F1
#
_cell.length_a   1.000
_cell.length_b   1.000
_cell.length_c   1.000
_cell.angle_alpha   90.00
_cell.angle_beta   90.00
_cell.angle_gamma   90.00
#
_symmetry.space_group_name_H-M   'P 1'
#
loop_
_entity.id
_entity.type
_entity.pdbx_description
1 polymer ?
#
loop_
_entity_poly.entity_id
_entity_poly.type
_entity_poly.pdbx_seq_one_letter_code
_entity_poly.pdbx_strand_id
1 'polypeptide(L)' 'IPQMSPIMWFSMFLVFSTTMIMFNQIMFFIFQPNKLKSSKEEMNKIQSNWKW' A
#
# COMPACT_ATOMS: atom_id res chain seq x y z
N ILE A 1 36.79 -3.27 -12.27
CA ILE A 1 37.20 -2.85 -13.64
C ILE A 1 37.91 -4.06 -14.25
N PRO A 2 37.28 -4.75 -15.22
CA PRO A 2 37.23 -4.31 -16.61
C PRO A 2 35.80 -4.10 -17.12
N GLN A 3 35.62 -2.97 -17.80
CA GLN A 3 34.60 -2.71 -18.83
C GLN A 3 33.14 -3.10 -18.54
N MET A 4 32.50 -2.40 -17.59
CA MET A 4 31.07 -2.12 -17.72
C MET A 4 30.93 -0.86 -18.55
N SER A 5 30.15 -0.94 -19.63
CA SER A 5 29.83 0.25 -20.43
C SER A 5 29.07 1.27 -19.55
N PRO A 6 29.21 2.58 -19.80
CA PRO A 6 28.54 3.63 -19.03
C PRO A 6 27.01 3.43 -18.90
N ILE A 7 26.41 2.76 -19.88
CA ILE A 7 24.98 2.42 -19.93
C ILE A 7 24.58 1.41 -18.85
N MET A 8 25.46 0.49 -18.47
CA MET A 8 25.15 -0.55 -17.49
C MET A 8 24.89 0.04 -16.11
N TRP A 9 25.62 1.11 -15.75
CA TRP A 9 25.43 1.79 -14.47
C TRP A 9 24.09 2.53 -14.41
N PHE A 10 23.71 3.19 -15.51
CA PHE A 10 22.39 3.80 -15.64
C PHE A 10 21.26 2.76 -15.55
N SER A 11 21.43 1.59 -16.19
CA SER A 11 20.46 0.49 -16.11
C SER A 11 20.32 -0.03 -14.67
N MET A 12 21.43 -0.21 -13.95
CA MET A 12 21.41 -0.63 -12.54
C MET A 12 20.69 0.40 -11.67
N PHE A 13 20.93 1.70 -11.90
CA PHE A 13 20.23 2.78 -11.21
C PHE A 13 18.71 2.72 -11.45
N LEU A 14 18.27 2.57 -12.71
CA LEU A 14 16.85 2.48 -13.04
C LEU A 14 16.16 1.27 -12.39
N VAL A 15 16.80 0.09 -12.44
CA VAL A 15 16.25 -1.13 -11.80
C VAL A 15 16.16 -0.95 -10.29
N PHE A 16 17.18 -0.36 -9.66
CA PHE A 16 17.15 -0.09 -8.23
C PHE A 16 16.02 0.90 -7.86
N SER A 17 15.92 2.03 -8.57
CA SER A 17 14.89 3.03 -8.31
C SER A 17 13.47 2.50 -8.51
N THR A 18 13.23 1.74 -9.58
CA THR A 18 11.91 1.13 -9.84
C THR A 18 11.53 0.10 -8.77
N THR A 19 12.48 -0.73 -8.34
CA THR A 19 12.27 -1.68 -7.24
C THR A 19 11.93 -0.97 -5.92
N MET A 20 12.61 0.14 -5.62
CA MET A 20 12.33 0.95 -4.43
C MET A 20 10.93 1.58 -4.46
N ILE A 21 10.48 2.07 -5.62
CA ILE A 21 9.13 2.63 -5.78
C ILE A 21 8.08 1.54 -5.58
N MET A 22 8.25 0.36 -6.20
CA MET A 22 7.32 -0.77 -6.05
C MET A 22 7.22 -1.23 -4.59
N PHE A 23 8.35 -1.29 -3.87
CA PHE A 23 8.34 -1.65 -2.47
C PHE A 23 7.56 -0.65 -1.61
N ASN A 24 7.73 0.66 -1.84
CA ASN A 24 6.97 1.69 -1.15
C ASN A 24 5.47 1.61 -1.42
N GLN A 25 5.07 1.32 -2.66
CA GLN A 25 3.66 1.13 -3.02
C GLN A 25 3.05 -0.06 -2.25
N ILE A 26 3.73 -1.19 -2.22
CA ILE A 26 3.28 -2.38 -1.49
C ILE A 26 3.17 -2.07 0.01
N MET A 27 4.16 -1.39 0.58
CA MET A 27 4.10 -0.95 1.97
C MET A 27 2.90 -0.03 2.23
N PHE A 28 2.63 0.94 1.34
CA PHE A 28 1.49 1.83 1.48
C PHE A 28 0.15 1.09 1.50
N PHE A 29 -0.05 0.12 0.59
CA PHE A 29 -1.29 -0.65 0.53
C PHE A 29 -1.46 -1.64 1.69
N ILE A 30 -0.36 -2.24 2.18
CA ILE A 30 -0.38 -3.09 3.39
C ILE A 30 -0.68 -2.25 4.63
N PHE A 31 -0.09 -1.06 4.73
CA PHE A 31 -0.27 -0.17 5.88
C PHE A 31 -1.61 0.55 5.88
N GLN A 32 -2.43 0.47 4.82
CA GLN A 32 -3.79 0.98 4.85
C GLN A 32 -4.68 0.01 5.64
N PRO A 33 -4.90 0.23 6.94
CA PRO A 33 -5.51 -0.76 7.80
C PRO A 33 -7.01 -0.53 7.77
N ASN A 34 -7.77 -1.41 7.13
CA ASN A 34 -9.15 -1.75 7.51
C ASN A 34 -10.13 -0.59 7.86
N LYS A 35 -9.94 0.65 7.37
CA LYS A 35 -10.88 1.76 7.64
C LYS A 35 -12.27 1.51 7.06
N LEU A 36 -12.40 0.53 6.16
CA LEU A 36 -13.66 0.13 5.53
C LEU A 36 -14.43 -0.95 6.32
N LYS A 37 -13.86 -1.57 7.37
CA LYS A 37 -14.58 -2.57 8.17
C LYS A 37 -15.35 -1.99 9.35
N SER A 38 -14.99 -0.81 9.85
CA SER A 38 -15.65 -0.21 11.03
C SER A 38 -17.00 0.42 10.73
N SER A 39 -17.37 0.66 9.46
CA SER A 39 -18.67 1.30 9.14
C SER A 39 -19.85 0.33 9.09
N LYS A 40 -19.63 -0.99 9.23
CA LYS A 40 -20.71 -1.99 9.17
C LYS A 40 -21.26 -2.38 10.55
N GLU A 41 -20.55 -2.11 11.63
CA GLU A 41 -20.97 -2.53 12.97
C GLU A 41 -21.89 -1.53 13.69
N GLU A 42 -21.96 -0.27 13.22
CA GLU A 42 -22.78 0.77 13.86
C GLU A 42 -24.26 0.78 13.43
N MET A 43 -24.62 0.17 12.29
CA MET A 43 -26.01 0.19 11.80
C MET A 43 -26.95 -0.79 12.52
N ASN A 44 -26.44 -1.74 13.31
CA ASN A 44 -27.27 -2.74 13.99
C ASN A 44 -27.71 -2.36 15.42
N LYS A 45 -27.41 -1.13 15.89
CA LYS A 45 -27.79 -0.70 17.25
C LYS A 45 -29.03 0.19 17.34
N ILE A 46 -29.63 0.60 16.23
CA ILE A 46 -30.92 1.32 16.26
C ILE A 46 -32.06 0.31 16.10
N GLN A 47 -32.10 -0.67 16.98
CA GLN A 47 -33.36 -1.35 17.32
C GLN A 47 -33.82 -0.71 18.63
N SER A 48 -34.15 0.58 18.58
CA SER A 48 -34.94 1.20 19.63
C SER A 48 -36.31 0.55 19.57
N ASN A 49 -36.47 -0.46 20.42
CA ASN A 49 -37.75 -0.99 20.83
C ASN A 49 -38.58 0.18 21.36
N TRP A 50 -39.29 0.86 20.47
CA TRP A 50 -40.43 1.69 20.81
C TRP A 50 -41.50 0.73 21.31
N LYS A 51 -41.38 0.37 22.58
CA LYS A 51 -42.47 -0.23 23.35
C LYS A 51 -43.06 0.89 24.19
N TRP A 52 -44.24 1.30 23.72
CA TRP A 52 -45.24 2.17 24.35
C TRP A 52 -44.89 3.64 24.50
#